data_AF-A0A529C3S1-F1
#
_entry.id   AF-A0A529C3S1-F1
#
_cell.length_a   1.000
_cell.length_b   1.000
_cell.length_c   1.000
_cell.angle_alpha   90.00
_cell.angle_beta   90.00
_cell.angle_gamma   90.00
#
_symmetry.space_group_name_H-M   'P 1'
#
loop_
_entity.id
_entity.type
_entity.pdbx_description
1 polymer ?
#
loop_
_entity_poly.entity_id
_entity_poly.type
_entity_poly.pdbx_seq_one_letter_code
_entity_poly.pdbx_strand_id
1 'polypeptide(L)'
;IRDPDVLRGSTPEQFAERAGQVMAELNYVHPFREGNGRTQEVFIAELGRHYGHEVDFTVITKPRMIEASIETTNDPSSAAMKHVLEDAVDPNRREALRAALSDLEV
;
A
#
# COMPACT_ATOMS: atom_id res chain seq x y z
N ILE A 1 5.94 -11.90 4.90
CA ILE A 1 5.21 -13.02 4.21
C ILE A 1 5.94 -14.31 4.48
N ARG A 2 5.33 -15.26 5.21
CA ARG A 2 5.95 -16.55 5.57
C ARG A 2 5.86 -17.59 4.44
N ASP A 3 4.81 -17.50 3.62
CA ASP A 3 4.58 -18.32 2.45
C ASP A 3 4.22 -17.39 1.28
N PRO A 4 5.13 -17.16 0.31
CA PRO A 4 4.88 -16.29 -0.82
C PRO A 4 3.83 -16.82 -1.82
N ASP A 5 3.57 -18.13 -1.84
CA ASP A 5 2.63 -18.71 -2.80
C ASP A 5 1.18 -18.27 -2.55
N VAL A 6 0.87 -17.75 -1.36
CA VAL A 6 -0.43 -17.13 -1.04
C VAL A 6 -0.75 -15.88 -1.88
N LEU A 7 0.26 -15.27 -2.52
CA LEU A 7 0.08 -14.13 -3.40
C LEU A 7 -0.14 -14.54 -4.87
N ARG A 8 0.07 -15.81 -5.22
CA ARG A 8 -0.09 -16.28 -6.59
C ARG A 8 -1.57 -16.37 -6.95
N GLY A 9 -1.98 -15.64 -7.99
CA GLY A 9 -3.38 -15.63 -8.45
C GLY A 9 -4.34 -14.99 -7.45
N SER A 10 -3.83 -14.19 -6.52
CA SER A 10 -4.66 -13.46 -5.56
C SER A 10 -5.48 -12.36 -6.23
N THR A 11 -6.62 -12.01 -5.63
CA THR A 11 -7.36 -10.80 -6.02
C THR A 11 -6.64 -9.54 -5.52
N PRO A 12 -6.96 -8.34 -6.07
CA PRO A 12 -6.42 -7.08 -5.57
C PRO A 12 -6.61 -6.90 -4.06
N GLU A 13 -7.79 -7.27 -3.54
CA GLU A 13 -8.09 -7.20 -2.11
C GLU A 13 -7.20 -8.14 -1.27
N GLN A 14 -7.04 -9.39 -1.71
CA GLN A 14 -6.19 -10.38 -1.02
C GLN A 14 -4.72 -9.95 -1.04
N PHE A 15 -4.25 -9.39 -2.16
CA PHE A 15 -2.92 -8.81 -2.26
C PHE A 15 -2.77 -7.62 -1.31
N ALA A 16 -3.73 -6.69 -1.32
CA ALA A 16 -3.72 -5.50 -0.47
C ALA A 16 -3.68 -5.82 1.01
N GLU A 17 -4.41 -6.85 1.46
CA GLU A 17 -4.37 -7.31 2.85
C GLU A 17 -2.95 -7.73 3.26
N ARG A 18 -2.27 -8.54 2.43
CA ARG A 18 -0.92 -9.01 2.71
C ARG A 18 0.13 -7.91 2.57
N ALA A 19 0.05 -7.11 1.52
CA ALA A 19 0.96 -6.00 1.28
C ALA A 19 0.82 -4.93 2.36
N GLY A 20 -0.41 -4.63 2.81
CA GLY A 20 -0.68 -3.69 3.88
C GLY A 20 -0.12 -4.13 5.22
N GLN A 21 -0.26 -5.42 5.57
CA GLN A 21 0.39 -6.01 6.76
C GLN A 21 1.92 -5.84 6.70
N VAL A 22 2.53 -6.19 5.56
CA VAL A 22 3.98 -6.06 5.38
C VAL A 22 4.43 -4.61 5.46
N MET A 23 3.71 -3.68 4.84
CA MET A 23 4.06 -2.26 4.86
C MET A 23 3.93 -1.67 6.27
N ALA A 24 2.89 -2.03 7.02
CA ALA A 24 2.72 -1.61 8.42
C ALA A 24 3.84 -2.15 9.32
N GLU A 25 4.20 -3.44 9.18
CA GLU A 25 5.32 -4.05 9.91
C GLU A 25 6.66 -3.37 9.58
N LEU A 26 6.94 -3.13 8.29
CA LEU A 26 8.14 -2.44 7.84
C LEU A 26 8.19 -0.98 8.32
N ASN A 27 7.04 -0.33 8.41
CA ASN A 27 6.92 1.02 8.93
C ASN A 27 7.22 1.04 10.43
N TYR A 28 6.69 0.09 11.21
CA TYR A 28 6.96 0.00 12.65
C TYR A 28 8.45 -0.18 12.97
N VAL A 29 9.16 -1.04 12.22
CA VAL A 29 10.57 -1.36 12.53
C VAL A 29 11.59 -0.33 12.01
N HIS A 30 11.21 0.54 11.06
CA HIS A 30 12.08 1.58 10.47
C HIS A 30 13.54 1.12 10.22
N PRO A 31 13.77 0.18 9.28
CA PRO A 31 15.04 -0.54 9.19
C PRO A 31 16.23 0.29 8.69
N PHE A 32 15.99 1.47 8.12
CA PHE A 32 17.03 2.35 7.58
C PHE A 32 17.14 3.68 8.34
N ARG A 33 18.35 4.27 8.34
CA ARG A 33 18.62 5.59 8.92
C ARG A 33 17.81 6.71 8.27
N GLU A 34 17.61 6.63 6.96
CA GLU A 34 16.78 7.51 6.14
C GLU A 34 16.28 6.72 4.93
N GLY A 35 15.17 7.15 4.32
CA GLY A 35 14.68 6.58 3.06
C GLY A 35 13.67 5.45 3.20
N ASN A 36 13.19 5.17 4.42
CA ASN A 36 12.23 4.09 4.70
C ASN A 36 11.01 4.10 3.77
N GLY A 37 10.29 5.22 3.66
CA GLY A 37 9.08 5.31 2.82
C GLY A 37 9.36 5.00 1.34
N ARG A 38 10.39 5.64 0.75
CA ARG A 38 10.78 5.39 -0.65
C ARG A 38 11.13 3.92 -0.90
N THR A 39 11.86 3.30 0.01
CA THR A 39 12.23 1.88 -0.10
C THR A 39 11.00 0.98 0.06
N GLN A 40 10.09 1.29 0.98
CA GLN A 40 8.87 0.51 1.19
C GLN A 40 7.92 0.57 -0.02
N GLU A 41 7.69 1.77 -0.59
CA GLU A 41 6.85 1.95 -1.78
C GLU A 41 7.40 1.14 -2.97
N VAL A 42 8.69 1.26 -3.26
CA VAL A 42 9.33 0.50 -4.35
C VAL A 42 9.27 -1.00 -4.08
N PHE A 43 9.51 -1.43 -2.84
CA PHE A 43 9.44 -2.85 -2.48
C PHE A 43 8.03 -3.43 -2.71
N ILE A 44 6.98 -2.73 -2.28
CA ILE A 44 5.61 -3.21 -2.47
C ILE A 44 5.20 -3.16 -3.95
N ALA A 45 5.64 -2.14 -4.71
CA ALA A 45 5.39 -2.08 -6.15
C ALA A 45 6.05 -3.25 -6.90
N GLU A 46 7.31 -3.58 -6.58
CA GLU A 46 8.00 -4.72 -7.17
C GLU A 46 7.39 -6.06 -6.75
N LEU A 47 6.95 -6.17 -5.49
CA LEU A 47 6.21 -7.34 -5.01
C LEU A 47 4.91 -7.53 -5.79
N GLY A 48 4.13 -6.47 -5.97
CA GLY A 48 2.91 -6.49 -6.78
C GLY A 48 3.21 -6.95 -8.20
N ARG A 49 4.17 -6.29 -8.86
CA ARG A 49 4.57 -6.61 -10.24
C ARG A 49 4.96 -8.09 -10.39
N HIS A 50 5.65 -8.66 -9.41
CA HIS A 50 6.03 -10.07 -9.42
C HIS A 50 4.82 -11.02 -9.37
N TYR A 51 3.73 -10.63 -8.68
CA TYR A 51 2.52 -11.43 -8.53
C TYR A 51 1.35 -11.02 -9.45
N GLY A 52 1.60 -10.13 -10.41
CA GLY A 52 0.61 -9.70 -11.40
C GLY A 52 -0.31 -8.55 -10.96
N HIS A 53 0.08 -7.82 -9.91
CA HIS A 53 -0.62 -6.64 -9.40
C HIS A 53 0.13 -5.37 -9.74
N GLU A 54 -0.57 -4.39 -10.30
CA GLU A 54 0.00 -3.05 -10.50
C GLU A 54 -0.31 -2.19 -9.28
N VAL A 55 0.73 -1.71 -8.59
CA VAL A 55 0.59 -0.83 -7.42
C VAL A 55 1.00 0.58 -7.81
N ASP A 56 0.07 1.52 -7.70
CA ASP A 56 0.27 2.93 -8.02
C ASP A 56 0.10 3.77 -6.76
N PHE A 57 1.20 4.18 -6.14
CA PHE A 57 1.16 5.07 -4.97
C PHE A 57 0.94 6.54 -5.33
N THR A 58 0.94 6.92 -6.62
CA THR A 58 0.73 8.32 -7.04
C THR A 58 -0.70 8.80 -6.75
N VAL A 59 -1.66 7.87 -6.67
CA VAL A 59 -3.04 8.16 -6.26
C VAL A 59 -3.23 8.23 -4.74
N ILE A 60 -2.17 7.97 -3.96
CA ILE A 60 -2.19 8.03 -2.50
C ILE A 60 -1.56 9.33 -2.03
N THR A 61 -2.36 10.17 -1.37
CA THR A 61 -1.87 11.43 -0.84
C THR A 61 -0.96 11.23 0.37
N LYS A 62 0.00 12.14 0.54
CA LYS A 62 0.90 12.13 1.70
C LYS A 62 0.14 12.16 3.05
N PRO A 63 -0.90 12.99 3.26
CA PRO A 63 -1.68 12.95 4.51
C PRO A 63 -2.30 11.58 4.79
N ARG A 64 -2.86 10.93 3.77
CA ARG A 64 -3.48 9.60 3.90
C ARG A 64 -2.46 8.53 4.30
N MET A 65 -1.28 8.54 3.68
CA MET A 65 -0.20 7.62 4.04
C MET A 65 0.26 7.83 5.50
N ILE A 66 0.40 9.09 5.93
CA ILE A 66 0.78 9.43 7.31
C ILE A 66 -0.28 8.94 8.30
N GLU A 67 -1.55 9.20 8.03
CA GLU A 67 -2.66 8.80 8.91
C GLU A 67 -2.72 7.28 9.07
N ALA A 68 -2.68 6.52 7.97
CA ALA A 68 -2.65 5.06 8.01
C ALA A 68 -1.42 4.51 8.75
N SER A 69 -0.27 5.18 8.61
CA SER A 69 0.97 4.84 9.32
C SER A 69 0.86 5.06 10.83
N ILE A 70 0.28 6.18 11.26
CA ILE A 70 0.04 6.47 12.69
C ILE A 70 -0.94 5.45 13.26
N GLU A 71 -2.04 5.23 12.57
CA GLU A 71 -3.09 4.32 12.98
C GLU A 71 -2.56 2.89 13.17
N THR A 72 -1.84 2.34 12.19
CA THR A 72 -1.28 0.99 12.29
C THR A 72 -0.11 0.87 13.27
N THR A 73 0.55 1.97 13.62
CA THR A 73 1.52 2.00 14.72
C THR A 73 0.84 1.86 16.08
N ASN A 74 -0.32 2.49 16.25
CA ASN A 74 -1.09 2.45 17.51
C ASN A 74 -1.91 1.16 17.64
N ASP A 75 -2.49 0.69 16.54
CA ASP A 75 -3.25 -0.54 16.44
C ASP A 75 -2.78 -1.39 15.25
N PRO A 76 -1.89 -2.37 15.49
CA PRO A 76 -1.40 -3.28 14.44
C PRO A 76 -2.50 -4.11 13.76
N SER A 77 -3.71 -4.19 14.34
CA SER A 77 -4.85 -4.88 13.73
C SER A 77 -5.71 -3.98 12.83
N SER A 78 -5.43 -2.68 12.79
CA SER A 78 -6.20 -1.73 12.00
C SER A 78 -6.12 -2.01 10.49
N ALA A 79 -7.26 -1.88 9.82
CA ALA A 79 -7.36 -2.07 8.37
C ALA A 79 -6.87 -0.86 7.56
N ALA A 80 -6.41 0.22 8.21
CA ALA A 80 -6.07 1.47 7.53
C ALA A 80 -5.03 1.29 6.41
N MET A 81 -3.95 0.55 6.68
CA MET A 81 -2.93 0.29 5.66
C MET A 81 -3.46 -0.66 4.57
N LYS A 82 -4.29 -1.66 4.90
CA LYS A 82 -4.98 -2.49 3.88
C LYS A 82 -5.75 -1.59 2.90
N HIS A 83 -6.53 -0.63 3.40
CA HIS A 83 -7.33 0.24 2.54
C HIS A 83 -6.47 1.16 1.67
N VAL A 84 -5.32 1.62 2.16
CA VAL A 84 -4.34 2.35 1.33
C VAL A 84 -3.88 1.48 0.17
N LEU A 85 -3.51 0.23 0.45
CA LEU A 85 -3.02 -0.68 -0.59
C LEU A 85 -4.12 -1.13 -1.56
N GLU A 86 -5.35 -1.30 -1.06
CA GLU A 86 -6.49 -1.66 -1.90
C GLU A 86 -6.78 -0.57 -2.93
N ASP A 87 -6.74 0.70 -2.50
CA ASP A 87 -6.90 1.84 -3.39
C ASP A 87 -5.72 2.02 -4.35
N ALA A 88 -4.52 1.63 -3.93
CA ALA A 88 -3.33 1.67 -4.77
C ALA A 88 -3.23 0.50 -5.77
N VAL A 89 -4.05 -0.56 -5.64
CA VAL A 89 -3.94 -1.77 -6.50
C VAL A 89 -5.20 -2.05 -7.31
N ASP A 90 -6.38 -1.77 -6.78
CA ASP A 90 -7.64 -1.98 -7.50
C ASP A 90 -7.76 -0.97 -8.66
N PRO A 91 -7.89 -1.44 -9.91
CA PRO A 91 -7.90 -0.55 -11.07
C PRO A 91 -9.07 0.43 -11.08
N ASN A 92 -10.24 0.02 -10.58
CA ASN A 92 -11.42 0.89 -10.54
C ASN A 92 -11.25 1.99 -9.50
N ARG A 93 -10.69 1.65 -8.33
CA ARG A 93 -10.43 2.62 -7.27
C ARG A 93 -9.34 3.62 -7.66
N ARG A 94 -8.25 3.12 -8.27
CA ARG A 94 -7.17 3.97 -8.80
C ARG A 94 -7.70 4.99 -9.78
N GLU A 95 -8.53 4.55 -10.72
CA GLU A 95 -9.10 5.45 -11.74
C GLU A 95 -10.02 6.50 -11.11
N ALA A 96 -10.87 6.10 -10.15
CA ALA A 96 -11.73 7.03 -9.42
C ALA A 96 -10.92 8.08 -8.63
N LEU A 97 -9.86 7.66 -7.94
CA LEU A 97 -8.97 8.57 -7.20
C LEU A 97 -8.20 9.51 -8.13
N ARG A 98 -7.71 9.01 -9.26
CA ARG A 98 -7.01 9.82 -10.26
C ARG A 98 -7.92 10.91 -10.85
N ALA A 99 -9.16 10.56 -11.17
CA ALA A 99 -10.15 11.52 -11.62
C ALA A 99 -10.41 12.59 -10.54
N ALA A 100 -10.64 12.17 -9.30
CA ALA A 100 -10.88 13.10 -8.19
C ALA A 100 -9.68 14.02 -7.90
N LEU A 101 -8.44 13.53 -7.98
CA LEU A 101 -7.24 14.34 -7.81
C LEU A 101 -7.09 15.36 -8.94
N SER A 102 -7.35 14.95 -10.18
CA SER A 102 -7.28 15.83 -11.35
C SER A 102 -8.30 16.99 -11.26
N ASP A 103 -9.50 16.72 -10.73
CA ASP A 103 -10.54 17.73 -10.51
C ASP A 103 -10.17 18.75 -9.40
N LEU A 104 -9.26 18.39 -8.49
CA LEU A 104 -8.78 19.26 -7.41
C LEU A 104 -7.55 20.09 -7.80
N GLU A 105 -6.85 19.71 -8.87
CA GLU A 105 -5.67 20.41 -9.40
C GLU A 105 -6.02 21.55 -10.37
N VAL A 106 -7.31 21.94 -10.46
CA VAL A 106 -7.83 23.05 -11.29
C VAL A 106 -7.34 24.41 -10.84
#